data_AF-A0A1L5KQN7-F1
#
_entry.id   AF-A0A1L5KQN7-F1
#
_cell.length_a   1.000
_cell.length_b   1.000
_cell.length_c   1.000
_cell.angle_alpha   90.00
_cell.angle_beta   90.00
_cell.angle_gamma   90.00
#
_symmetry.space_group_name_H-M   'P 1'
#
loop_
_entity.id
_entity.type
_entity.pdbx_description
1 polymer ?
#
loop_
_entity_poly.entity_id
_entity_poly.type
_entity_poly.pdbx_seq_one_letter_code
_entity_poly.pdbx_strand_id
1 'polypeptide(L)'
;MTNETETLTSGIDPASFSSVIKPTNDLFRYVNGPWIDTYRLPDDRSRYGSFDKLAEDSENQVHEILEDDDCPATKSQALYRSFLNTDAIEAAGLDPIRDELGLIDSSIDKASLTRVLGTINPTGGPDLFGLAVYGDPGDPDRNIAHLEQAGLCLPDEAYYREDHYAPVR
;
A
#
# COMPACT_ATOMS: atom_id res chain seq x y z
N MET A 1 -41.44 -32.33 9.27
CA MET A 1 -40.66 -31.18 8.78
C MET A 1 -40.79 -30.09 9.82
N THR A 2 -39.83 -29.99 10.73
CA THR A 2 -39.76 -28.92 11.73
C THR A 2 -39.10 -27.71 11.07
N ASN A 3 -39.88 -26.63 10.90
CA ASN A 3 -39.35 -25.32 10.56
C ASN A 3 -38.59 -24.81 11.80
N GLU A 4 -37.27 -24.95 11.79
CA GLU A 4 -36.43 -24.13 12.67
C GLU A 4 -36.35 -22.74 12.03
N THR A 5 -36.99 -21.77 12.67
CA THR A 5 -36.86 -20.36 12.30
C THR A 5 -35.45 -19.94 12.70
N GLU A 6 -34.53 -19.95 11.76
CA GLU A 6 -33.17 -19.47 11.96
C GLU A 6 -33.23 -18.01 12.41
N THR A 7 -32.74 -17.74 13.63
CA THR A 7 -32.82 -16.39 14.20
C THR A 7 -31.71 -15.55 13.56
N LEU A 8 -32.09 -14.61 12.69
CA LEU A 8 -31.14 -13.74 12.01
C LEU A 8 -30.49 -12.78 13.02
N THR A 9 -29.15 -12.75 13.02
CA THR A 9 -28.35 -11.78 13.76
C THR A 9 -28.09 -10.54 12.91
N SER A 10 -28.20 -9.35 13.50
CA SER A 10 -28.02 -8.08 12.78
C SER A 10 -26.58 -7.80 12.34
N GLY A 11 -25.59 -8.46 12.96
CA GLY A 11 -24.17 -8.15 12.76
C GLY A 11 -23.70 -6.85 13.43
N ILE A 12 -24.58 -6.20 14.18
CA ILE A 12 -24.29 -5.00 14.96
C ILE A 12 -24.22 -5.40 16.43
N ASP A 13 -23.21 -4.92 17.15
CA ASP A 13 -23.11 -5.05 18.61
C ASP A 13 -23.53 -3.73 19.28
N PRO A 14 -24.80 -3.57 19.70
CA PRO A 14 -25.25 -2.32 20.33
C PRO A 14 -24.67 -2.12 21.72
N ALA A 15 -24.11 -3.15 22.36
CA ALA A 15 -23.45 -3.01 23.66
C ALA A 15 -22.14 -2.22 23.54
N SER A 16 -21.57 -2.15 22.34
CA SER A 16 -20.38 -1.34 22.04
C SER A 16 -20.67 0.17 21.89
N PHE A 17 -21.94 0.57 21.82
CA PHE A 17 -22.31 1.96 21.57
C PHE A 17 -22.11 2.86 22.80
N SER A 18 -21.83 4.14 22.54
CA SER A 18 -21.69 5.16 23.56
C SER A 18 -22.98 5.33 24.37
N SER A 19 -22.85 5.31 25.69
CA SER A 19 -23.95 5.61 26.62
C SER A 19 -24.14 7.11 26.88
N VAL A 20 -23.21 7.95 26.42
CA VAL A 20 -23.17 9.40 26.74
C VAL A 20 -23.33 10.29 25.51
N ILE A 21 -22.96 9.83 24.32
CA ILE A 21 -23.16 10.55 23.06
C ILE A 21 -24.48 10.10 22.44
N LYS A 22 -25.33 11.03 22.01
CA LYS A 22 -26.59 10.66 21.34
C LYS A 22 -26.35 10.48 19.83
N PRO A 23 -27.00 9.49 19.18
CA PRO A 23 -26.85 9.26 17.74
C PRO A 23 -27.26 10.47 16.88
N THR A 24 -28.20 11.29 17.36
CA THR A 24 -28.65 12.51 16.66
C THR A 24 -27.61 13.64 16.68
N ASN A 25 -26.65 13.59 17.61
CA ASN A 25 -25.62 14.61 17.74
C ASN A 25 -24.38 14.23 16.93
N ASP A 26 -23.98 12.97 17.04
CA ASP A 26 -22.84 12.41 16.30
C ASP A 26 -23.00 10.89 16.24
N LEU A 27 -23.49 10.39 15.09
CA LEU A 27 -23.68 8.96 14.88
C LEU A 27 -22.34 8.20 14.89
N PHE A 28 -21.27 8.81 14.37
CA PHE A 28 -19.96 8.17 14.28
C PHE A 28 -19.37 7.95 15.66
N ARG A 29 -19.42 8.96 16.54
CA ARG A 29 -18.96 8.83 17.93
C ARG A 29 -19.93 8.02 18.79
N TYR A 30 -21.23 8.03 18.49
CA TYR A 30 -22.17 7.14 19.16
C TYR A 30 -21.80 5.67 18.93
N VAL A 31 -21.53 5.27 17.69
CA VAL A 31 -21.21 3.88 17.35
C VAL A 31 -19.77 3.51 17.71
N ASN A 32 -18.79 4.36 17.36
CA ASN A 32 -17.37 4.01 17.41
C ASN A 32 -16.61 4.66 18.57
N GLY A 33 -17.22 5.61 19.28
CA GLY A 33 -16.55 6.40 20.33
C GLY A 33 -15.85 5.55 21.39
N PRO A 34 -16.52 4.56 22.00
CA PRO A 34 -15.88 3.70 23.00
C PRO A 34 -14.63 2.97 22.48
N TRP A 35 -14.62 2.54 21.22
CA TRP A 35 -13.43 1.93 20.60
C TRP A 35 -12.32 2.97 20.36
N ILE A 36 -12.66 4.13 19.80
CA ILE A 36 -11.70 5.22 19.55
C ILE A 36 -11.02 5.67 20.84
N ASP A 37 -11.77 5.74 21.95
CA ASP A 37 -11.26 6.23 23.23
C ASP A 37 -10.37 5.19 23.95
N THR A 38 -10.46 3.92 23.58
CA THR A 38 -9.73 2.82 24.25
C THR A 38 -8.63 2.19 23.41
N TYR A 39 -8.77 2.22 22.09
CA TYR A 39 -7.81 1.66 21.16
C TYR A 39 -6.52 2.47 21.18
N ARG A 40 -5.39 1.76 21.26
CA ARG A 40 -4.06 2.34 21.14
C ARG A 40 -3.50 1.93 19.81
N LEU A 41 -3.27 2.90 18.93
CA LEU A 41 -2.63 2.68 17.65
C LEU A 41 -1.19 2.19 17.90
N PRO A 42 -0.80 1.01 17.38
CA PRO A 42 0.58 0.52 17.44
C PRO A 42 1.55 1.47 16.72
N ASP A 43 2.79 1.56 17.19
CA ASP A 43 3.81 2.49 16.68
C ASP A 43 4.21 2.21 15.22
N ASP A 44 3.96 1.01 14.71
CA ASP A 44 4.21 0.58 13.33
C ASP A 44 3.04 0.92 12.37
N ARG A 45 1.97 1.56 12.88
CA ARG A 45 0.78 1.89 12.08
C ARG A 45 0.51 3.40 12.11
N SER A 46 0.19 3.96 10.94
CA SER A 46 -0.23 5.37 10.82
C SER A 46 -1.73 5.59 10.98
N ARG A 47 -2.53 4.52 10.82
CA ARG A 47 -3.99 4.49 10.99
C ARG A 47 -4.45 3.07 11.28
N TYR A 48 -5.63 2.92 11.87
CA TYR A 48 -6.28 1.62 12.03
C TYR A 48 -7.80 1.74 12.08
N GLY A 49 -8.49 0.74 11.57
CA GLY A 49 -9.94 0.63 11.53
C GLY A 49 -10.39 -0.74 11.01
N SER A 50 -11.67 -0.88 10.68
CA SER A 50 -12.23 -2.17 10.23
C SER A 50 -11.57 -2.71 8.96
N PHE A 51 -11.26 -1.85 7.98
CA PHE A 51 -10.55 -2.28 6.76
C PHE A 51 -9.11 -2.74 7.05
N ASP A 52 -8.42 -2.09 7.98
CA ASP A 52 -7.07 -2.51 8.38
C ASP A 52 -7.11 -3.85 9.10
N LYS A 53 -8.14 -4.08 9.93
CA LYS A 53 -8.33 -5.38 10.57
C LYS A 53 -8.59 -6.50 9.55
N LEU A 54 -9.44 -6.25 8.56
CA LEU A 54 -9.68 -7.23 7.49
C LEU A 54 -8.42 -7.49 6.64
N ALA A 55 -7.62 -6.46 6.39
CA ALA A 55 -6.35 -6.61 5.69
C ALA A 55 -5.35 -7.43 6.52
N GLU A 56 -5.23 -7.15 7.82
CA GLU A 56 -4.39 -7.93 8.75
C GLU A 56 -4.84 -9.40 8.83
N ASP A 57 -6.13 -9.67 8.94
CA ASP A 57 -6.65 -11.04 8.98
C ASP A 57 -6.35 -11.78 7.66
N SER A 58 -6.46 -11.09 6.52
CA SER A 58 -6.11 -11.66 5.21
C SER A 58 -4.61 -11.88 5.07
N GLU A 59 -3.78 -10.95 5.56
CA GLU A 59 -2.33 -11.05 5.57
C GLU A 59 -1.88 -12.27 6.38
N ASN A 60 -2.46 -12.49 7.56
CA ASN A 60 -2.16 -13.66 8.39
C ASN A 60 -2.55 -14.98 7.69
N GLN A 61 -3.69 -15.03 7.01
CA GLN A 61 -4.09 -16.21 6.24
C GLN A 61 -3.13 -16.48 5.06
N VAL A 62 -2.69 -15.43 4.37
CA VAL A 62 -1.70 -15.55 3.29
C VAL A 62 -0.36 -16.01 3.86
N HIS A 63 0.05 -15.49 5.02
CA HIS A 63 1.24 -15.94 5.74
C HIS A 63 1.16 -17.44 6.04
N GLU A 64 0.07 -17.91 6.65
CA GLU A 64 -0.14 -19.34 6.93
C GLU A 64 -0.02 -20.21 5.66
N ILE A 65 -0.63 -19.78 4.55
CA ILE A 65 -0.55 -20.48 3.25
C ILE A 65 0.89 -20.54 2.72
N LEU A 66 1.69 -19.48 2.90
CA LEU A 66 3.06 -19.40 2.40
C LEU A 66 4.05 -20.17 3.28
N GLU A 67 3.75 -20.35 4.56
CA GLU A 67 4.53 -21.20 5.49
C GLU A 67 4.25 -22.68 5.31
N ASP A 68 3.10 -23.06 4.75
CA ASP A 68 2.76 -24.45 4.50
C ASP A 68 3.76 -25.13 3.53
N ASP A 69 4.24 -26.31 3.89
CA ASP A 69 5.14 -27.12 3.06
C ASP A 69 4.47 -27.56 1.74
N ASP A 70 3.16 -27.73 1.74
CA ASP A 70 2.35 -28.09 0.57
C ASP A 70 1.78 -26.86 -0.17
N CYS A 71 2.37 -25.67 0.04
CA CYS A 71 1.92 -24.42 -0.58
C CYS A 71 1.77 -24.56 -2.11
N PRO A 72 0.56 -24.36 -2.67
CA PRO A 72 0.32 -24.51 -4.10
C PRO A 72 0.95 -23.39 -4.95
N ALA A 73 1.43 -22.31 -4.33
CA ALA A 73 1.94 -21.11 -4.98
C ALA A 73 3.46 -20.99 -4.91
N THR A 74 4.18 -21.92 -5.55
CA THR A 74 5.65 -22.05 -5.45
C THR A 74 6.43 -20.75 -5.69
N LYS A 75 6.03 -19.93 -6.68
CA LYS A 75 6.70 -18.65 -6.97
C LYS A 75 6.50 -17.61 -5.86
N SER A 76 5.28 -17.52 -5.34
CA SER A 76 4.96 -16.60 -4.24
C SER A 76 5.69 -17.02 -2.97
N GLN A 77 5.76 -18.33 -2.68
CA GLN A 77 6.52 -18.86 -1.55
C GLN A 77 8.03 -18.59 -1.69
N ALA A 78 8.59 -18.75 -2.89
CA ALA A 78 9.99 -18.42 -3.14
C ALA A 78 10.29 -16.93 -2.93
N LEU A 79 9.42 -16.04 -3.42
CA LEU A 79 9.54 -14.60 -3.23
C LEU A 79 9.43 -14.22 -1.74
N TYR A 80 8.45 -14.79 -1.03
CA TYR A 80 8.25 -14.61 0.40
C TYR A 80 9.49 -15.01 1.21
N ARG A 81 10.01 -16.22 0.97
CA ARG A 81 11.24 -16.71 1.62
C ARG A 81 12.46 -15.86 1.28
N SER A 82 12.55 -15.35 0.05
CA SER A 82 13.62 -14.42 -0.36
C SER A 82 13.54 -13.09 0.40
N PHE A 83 12.33 -12.56 0.61
CA PHE A 83 12.12 -11.31 1.33
C PHE A 83 12.46 -11.43 2.83
N LEU A 84 12.15 -12.59 3.45
CA LEU A 84 12.44 -12.83 4.86
C LEU A 84 13.90 -13.18 5.18
N ASN A 85 14.72 -13.48 4.17
CA ASN A 85 16.12 -13.84 4.40
C ASN A 85 17.00 -12.59 4.61
N THR A 86 16.89 -11.99 5.80
CA THR A 86 17.62 -10.78 6.16
C THR A 86 19.13 -10.98 6.13
N ASP A 87 19.64 -12.16 6.49
CA ASP A 87 21.08 -12.46 6.42
C ASP A 87 21.62 -12.36 4.99
N ALA A 88 20.87 -12.88 4.01
CA ALA A 88 21.25 -12.76 2.61
C ALA A 88 21.16 -11.32 2.09
N ILE A 89 20.14 -10.57 2.52
CA ILE A 89 19.96 -9.15 2.18
C ILE A 89 21.14 -8.33 2.71
N GLU A 90 21.50 -8.49 3.99
CA GLU A 90 22.62 -7.79 4.62
C GLU A 90 23.96 -8.18 3.99
N ALA A 91 24.15 -9.46 3.64
CA ALA A 91 25.36 -9.93 2.98
C ALA A 91 25.51 -9.36 1.55
N ALA A 92 24.41 -9.16 0.82
CA ALA A 92 24.43 -8.60 -0.53
C ALA A 92 24.69 -7.08 -0.53
N GLY A 93 24.27 -6.37 0.52
CA GLY A 93 24.46 -4.92 0.62
C GLY A 93 23.92 -4.17 -0.60
N LEU A 94 24.75 -3.28 -1.17
CA LEU A 94 24.37 -2.48 -2.36
C LEU A 94 24.69 -3.16 -3.69
N ASP A 95 25.35 -4.32 -3.67
CA ASP A 95 25.85 -4.97 -4.89
C ASP A 95 24.75 -5.18 -5.96
N PRO A 96 23.50 -5.56 -5.62
CA PRO A 96 22.44 -5.76 -6.61
C PRO A 96 22.07 -4.53 -7.46
N ILE A 97 22.32 -3.32 -6.97
CA ILE A 97 21.93 -2.06 -7.66
C ILE A 97 23.13 -1.30 -8.23
N ARG A 98 24.37 -1.80 -8.07
CA ARG A 98 25.58 -1.06 -8.48
C ARG A 98 25.65 -0.77 -9.97
N ASP A 99 25.24 -1.72 -10.81
CA ASP A 99 25.30 -1.55 -12.26
C ASP A 99 24.35 -0.44 -12.72
N GLU A 100 23.13 -0.39 -12.17
CA GLU A 100 22.15 0.67 -12.45
C GLU A 100 22.64 2.04 -11.99
N LEU A 101 23.23 2.12 -10.78
CA LEU A 101 23.89 3.34 -10.30
C LEU A 101 25.04 3.77 -11.23
N GLY A 102 25.84 2.82 -11.71
CA GLY A 102 26.93 3.08 -12.64
C GLY A 102 26.47 3.62 -14.01
N LEU A 103 25.31 3.18 -14.50
CA LEU A 103 24.70 3.73 -15.71
C LEU A 103 24.29 5.20 -15.51
N ILE A 104 23.73 5.52 -14.35
CA ILE A 104 23.34 6.89 -14.00
C ILE A 104 24.60 7.78 -13.91
N ASP A 105 25.60 7.35 -13.15
CA ASP A 105 26.85 8.10 -12.94
C ASP A 105 27.63 8.36 -14.24
N SER A 106 27.53 7.45 -15.22
CA SER A 106 28.19 7.56 -16.52
C SER A 106 27.47 8.50 -17.49
N SER A 107 26.30 9.02 -17.14
CA SER A 107 25.51 9.91 -18.00
C SER A 107 26.04 11.35 -17.94
N ILE A 108 26.73 11.79 -18.99
CA ILE A 108 27.40 13.11 -19.05
C ILE A 108 26.52 14.26 -19.56
N ASP A 109 25.35 13.95 -20.10
CA ASP A 109 24.42 14.92 -20.63
C ASP A 109 22.96 14.50 -20.44
N LYS A 110 22.03 15.45 -20.64
CA LYS A 110 20.59 15.20 -20.46
C LYS A 110 20.08 14.06 -21.36
N ALA A 111 20.58 13.94 -22.59
CA ALA A 111 20.09 12.94 -23.52
C ALA A 111 20.52 11.52 -23.11
N SER A 112 21.75 11.37 -22.63
CA SER A 112 22.28 10.14 -22.05
C SER A 112 21.53 9.76 -20.78
N LEU A 113 21.31 10.72 -19.87
CA LEU A 113 20.53 10.50 -18.66
C LEU A 113 19.09 10.08 -18.98
N THR A 114 18.38 10.76 -19.89
CA THR A 114 17.02 10.37 -20.29
C THR A 114 16.96 8.95 -20.85
N ARG A 115 17.97 8.53 -21.63
CA ARG A 115 18.04 7.14 -22.13
C ARG A 115 18.27 6.14 -21.01
N VAL A 116 19.16 6.45 -20.06
CA VAL A 116 19.43 5.59 -18.91
C VAL A 116 18.18 5.44 -18.05
N LEU A 117 17.52 6.55 -17.69
CA LEU A 117 16.28 6.53 -16.91
C LEU A 117 15.19 5.68 -17.59
N GLY A 118 14.98 5.85 -18.90
CA GLY A 118 14.03 5.02 -19.64
C GLY A 118 14.43 3.54 -19.73
N THR A 119 15.72 3.21 -19.61
CA THR A 119 16.22 1.83 -19.63
C THR A 119 15.97 1.11 -18.30
N ILE A 120 16.17 1.81 -17.18
CA ILE A 120 16.04 1.24 -15.83
C ILE A 120 14.63 1.40 -15.23
N ASN A 121 13.79 2.27 -15.78
CA ASN A 121 12.40 2.46 -15.34
C ASN A 121 11.61 1.13 -15.22
N PRO A 122 11.60 0.23 -16.24
CA PRO A 122 10.83 -1.01 -16.16
C PRO A 122 11.25 -1.98 -15.04
N THR A 123 12.44 -1.81 -14.46
CA THR A 123 12.97 -2.62 -13.35
C THR A 123 12.85 -1.93 -11.99
N GLY A 124 12.17 -0.78 -11.91
CA GLY A 124 11.96 -0.03 -10.67
C GLY A 124 12.93 1.13 -10.46
N GLY A 125 13.65 1.55 -11.52
CA GLY A 125 14.47 2.75 -11.50
C GLY A 125 13.64 4.04 -11.39
N PRO A 126 14.31 5.19 -11.15
CA PRO A 126 13.63 6.46 -10.94
C PRO A 126 12.99 7.02 -12.21
N ASP A 127 11.85 7.68 -12.03
CA ASP A 127 11.04 8.25 -13.10
C ASP A 127 10.87 9.76 -13.00
N LEU A 128 10.88 10.41 -14.17
CA LEU A 128 10.52 11.82 -14.30
C LEU A 128 9.04 12.01 -14.69
N PHE A 129 8.44 10.98 -15.29
CA PHE A 129 7.06 10.97 -15.75
C PHE A 129 6.46 9.59 -15.47
N GLY A 130 5.19 9.54 -15.08
CA GLY A 130 4.46 8.29 -14.98
C GLY A 130 4.10 7.81 -16.38
N LEU A 131 4.40 6.55 -16.70
CA LEU A 131 3.99 5.91 -17.94
C LEU A 131 3.22 4.63 -17.62
N ALA A 132 1.99 4.55 -18.11
CA ALA A 132 1.15 3.36 -17.94
C ALA A 132 0.33 3.09 -19.20
N VAL A 133 -0.14 1.85 -19.33
CA VAL A 133 -1.03 1.44 -20.42
C VAL A 133 -2.40 1.15 -19.82
N TYR A 134 -3.38 1.97 -20.17
CA TYR A 134 -4.77 1.83 -19.76
C TYR A 134 -5.70 1.87 -20.98
N GLY A 135 -6.97 1.56 -20.75
CA GLY A 135 -8.00 1.68 -21.79
C GLY A 135 -8.21 3.14 -22.18
N ASP A 136 -8.40 3.39 -23.47
CA ASP A 136 -8.68 4.71 -24.01
C ASP A 136 -10.05 5.19 -23.48
N PRO A 137 -10.13 6.33 -22.77
CA PRO A 137 -11.40 6.87 -22.29
C PRO A 137 -12.42 7.15 -23.40
N GLY A 138 -11.97 7.35 -24.64
CA GLY A 138 -12.81 7.56 -25.82
C GLY A 138 -13.11 6.29 -26.62
N ASP A 139 -12.39 5.19 -26.39
CA ASP A 139 -12.56 3.91 -27.07
C ASP A 139 -12.10 2.73 -26.18
N PRO A 140 -12.96 2.22 -25.28
CA PRO A 140 -12.55 1.27 -24.24
C PRO A 140 -12.07 -0.10 -24.76
N ASP A 141 -12.28 -0.41 -26.03
CA ASP A 141 -11.76 -1.62 -26.68
C ASP A 141 -10.28 -1.49 -27.08
N ARG A 142 -9.68 -0.32 -26.88
CA ARG A 142 -8.30 0.00 -27.21
C ARG A 142 -7.53 0.42 -25.97
N ASN A 143 -6.30 -0.08 -25.85
CA ASN A 143 -5.33 0.47 -24.90
C ASN A 143 -4.46 1.55 -25.54
N ILE A 144 -4.14 2.59 -24.78
CA ILE A 144 -3.22 3.65 -25.16
C ILE A 144 -2.17 3.87 -24.07
N ALA A 145 -1.07 4.53 -24.41
CA ALA A 145 -0.10 4.97 -23.43
C ALA A 145 -0.59 6.26 -22.77
N HIS A 146 -0.57 6.28 -21.45
CA HIS A 146 -0.86 7.44 -20.61
C HIS A 146 0.45 7.98 -20.07
N LEU A 147 0.69 9.28 -20.29
CA LEU A 147 1.83 10.01 -19.73
C LEU A 147 1.31 10.96 -18.67
N GLU A 148 1.80 10.81 -17.44
CA GLU A 148 1.31 11.52 -16.26
C GLU A 148 2.44 12.20 -15.49
N GLN A 149 2.07 13.15 -14.64
CA GLN A 149 3.01 13.84 -13.76
C GLN A 149 3.60 12.87 -12.72
N ALA A 150 4.90 12.99 -12.45
CA ALA A 150 5.61 12.20 -11.44
C ALA A 150 6.84 12.98 -10.92
N GLY A 151 7.72 12.30 -10.19
CA GLY A 151 9.04 12.82 -9.82
C GLY A 151 9.09 13.68 -8.56
N LEU A 152 7.99 13.77 -7.81
CA LEU A 152 7.99 14.38 -6.48
C LEU A 152 8.35 13.35 -5.41
N CYS A 153 9.09 13.78 -4.39
CA CYS A 153 9.49 12.93 -3.26
C CYS A 153 8.67 13.17 -2.00
N LEU A 154 7.85 14.23 -1.98
CA LEU A 154 6.84 14.48 -0.94
C LEU A 154 5.45 14.09 -1.46
N PRO A 155 4.47 13.82 -0.57
CA PRO A 155 3.20 13.19 -0.94
C PRO A 155 2.38 13.93 -2.00
N ASP A 156 2.56 15.24 -2.15
CA ASP A 156 1.75 16.10 -3.01
C ASP A 156 2.51 17.39 -3.37
N GLU A 157 2.13 18.09 -4.45
CA GLU A 157 2.77 19.37 -4.81
C GLU A 157 2.55 20.46 -3.75
N ALA A 158 1.46 20.38 -2.98
CA ALA A 158 1.16 21.31 -1.90
C ALA A 158 2.27 21.37 -0.85
N TYR A 159 2.97 20.25 -0.61
CA TYR A 159 4.12 20.20 0.32
C TYR A 159 5.25 21.15 -0.10
N TYR A 160 5.39 21.44 -1.40
CA TYR A 160 6.42 22.32 -1.91
C TYR A 160 6.00 23.80 -1.92
N ARG A 161 4.71 24.10 -1.74
CA ARG A 161 4.15 25.44 -1.95
C ARG A 161 3.45 26.04 -0.74
N GLU A 162 2.72 25.27 0.06
CA GLU A 162 1.82 25.80 1.09
C GLU A 162 2.49 25.97 2.45
N ASP A 163 2.20 27.09 3.13
CA ASP A 163 2.89 27.49 4.36
C ASP A 163 2.69 26.51 5.53
N HIS A 164 1.57 25.78 5.58
CA HIS A 164 1.34 24.77 6.62
C HIS A 164 2.38 23.64 6.58
N TYR A 165 2.93 23.34 5.40
CA TYR A 165 3.96 22.31 5.22
C TYR A 165 5.40 22.86 5.33
N ALA A 166 5.59 24.16 5.57
CA ALA A 166 6.92 24.76 5.72
C ALA A 166 7.84 24.07 6.75
N PRO A 167 7.35 23.45 7.85
CA PRO A 167 8.22 22.74 8.79
C PRO A 167 8.78 21.40 8.28
N VAL A 168 8.17 20.79 7.26
CA VAL A 168 8.54 19.46 6.72
C VAL A 168 9.10 19.52 5.29
N ARG A 169 9.14 20.72 4.70
CA ARG A 169 9.83 21.03 3.44
C ARG A 169 11.26 21.48 3.73
#